data_AF-A0A1I7ZHI3-F1
#
_entry.id   AF-A0A1I7ZHI3-F1
#
_cell.length_a   1.000
_cell.length_b   1.000
_cell.length_c   1.000
_cell.angle_alpha   90.00
_cell.angle_beta   90.00
_cell.angle_gamma   90.00
#
_symmetry.space_group_name_H-M   'P 1'
#
loop_
_entity.id
_entity.type
_entity.pdbx_description
1 polymer ?
#
loop_
_entity_poly.entity_id
_entity_poly.type
_entity_poly.pdbx_seq_one_letter_code
_entity_poly.pdbx_strand_id
1 'polypeptide(L)'
;MKVLSSSTLLILAVVLLVSVAGKWHCGSGRKSTITAFFTVRFTCPAHKNTINECCRLHDKCYDAQSGQRYCDHTFCSCLNKAIGSDDDGGCLFTITGMCGAVTVFGRKAYEEAGMMVN
;
A
#
# COMPACT_ATOMS: atom_id res chain seq x y z
N MET A 1 -19.34 16.09 -37.31
CA MET A 1 -18.36 15.13 -36.76
C MET A 1 -17.26 15.94 -36.08
N LYS A 2 -17.11 15.85 -34.75
CA LYS A 2 -16.03 16.55 -34.03
C LYS A 2 -14.82 15.64 -34.01
N VAL A 3 -13.77 16.02 -34.73
CA VAL A 3 -12.49 15.30 -34.74
C VAL A 3 -11.76 15.65 -33.46
N LEU A 4 -11.42 14.64 -32.65
CA LEU A 4 -10.59 14.85 -31.46
C LEU A 4 -9.20 15.28 -31.91
N SER A 5 -8.71 16.40 -31.37
CA SER A 5 -7.36 16.89 -31.65
C SER A 5 -6.31 15.89 -31.16
N SER A 6 -5.17 15.82 -31.85
CA SER A 6 -4.02 15.01 -31.44
C SER A 6 -3.64 15.24 -29.97
N SER A 7 -3.74 16.48 -29.48
CA SER A 7 -3.47 16.81 -28.07
C SER A 7 -4.48 16.17 -27.12
N THR A 8 -5.76 16.10 -27.51
CA THR A 8 -6.80 15.45 -26.70
C THR A 8 -6.62 13.93 -26.63
N LEU A 9 -6.20 13.29 -27.72
CA LEU A 9 -5.84 11.87 -27.71
C LEU A 9 -4.63 11.61 -26.80
N LEU A 10 -3.61 12.46 -26.86
CA LEU A 10 -2.41 12.32 -26.02
C LEU A 10 -2.76 12.46 -24.53
N ILE A 11 -3.57 13.45 -24.16
CA ILE A 11 -4.02 13.66 -22.78
C ILE A 11 -4.82 12.44 -22.30
N LEU A 12 -5.75 11.92 -23.10
CA LEU A 12 -6.52 10.71 -22.77
C LEU A 12 -5.60 9.50 -22.58
N ALA A 13 -4.61 9.30 -23.45
CA ALA A 13 -3.64 8.22 -23.32
C ALA A 13 -2.82 8.33 -22.02
N VAL A 14 -2.35 9.53 -21.67
CA VAL A 14 -1.62 9.77 -20.42
C VAL A 14 -2.50 9.52 -19.20
N VAL A 15 -3.75 10.00 -19.20
CA VAL A 15 -4.71 9.77 -18.10
C VAL A 15 -4.99 8.28 -17.92
N LEU A 16 -5.20 7.54 -19.02
CA LEU A 16 -5.40 6.09 -18.97
C LEU A 16 -4.17 5.36 -18.43
N LEU A 17 -2.95 5.73 -18.87
CA LEU A 17 -1.71 5.14 -18.37
C LEU A 17 -1.48 5.39 -16.87
N VAL A 18 -1.74 6.61 -16.40
CA VAL A 18 -1.65 6.95 -14.97
C VAL A 18 -2.71 6.20 -14.15
N SER A 19 -3.89 5.96 -14.72
CA SER A 19 -4.96 5.18 -14.08
C SER A 19 -4.60 3.68 -13.95
N VAL A 20 -3.79 3.15 -14.88
CA VAL A 20 -3.32 1.75 -14.86
C VAL A 20 -2.17 1.55 -13.85
N ALA A 21 -1.38 2.59 -13.58
CA ALA A 21 -0.41 2.58 -12.49
C ALA A 21 -1.16 2.71 -11.14
N GLY A 22 -1.63 1.58 -10.61
CA GLY A 22 -2.48 1.55 -9.40
C GLY A 22 -1.98 2.42 -8.25
N LYS A 23 -2.92 3.03 -7.51
CA LYS A 23 -2.65 3.89 -6.35
C LYS A 23 -1.76 3.17 -5.33
N TRP A 24 -0.73 3.85 -4.84
CA TRP A 24 0.09 3.35 -3.74
C TRP A 24 -0.60 3.64 -2.40
N HIS A 25 -0.73 2.61 -1.56
CA HIS A 25 -1.50 2.63 -0.31
C HIS A 25 -0.63 2.57 0.94
N CYS A 26 0.57 1.96 0.86
CA CYS A 26 1.40 1.82 2.06
C CYS A 26 1.87 3.18 2.60
N GLY A 27 1.61 3.42 3.89
CA GLY A 27 2.08 4.57 4.67
C GLY A 27 0.97 5.54 5.06
N SER A 28 0.99 6.01 6.31
CA SER A 28 -0.06 6.88 6.88
C SER A 28 0.14 8.39 6.65
N GLY A 29 1.08 8.79 5.79
CA GLY A 29 1.37 10.20 5.51
C GLY A 29 2.52 10.39 4.52
N ARG A 30 2.68 11.59 3.95
CA ARG A 30 3.56 11.83 2.79
C ARG A 30 4.97 11.25 2.93
N LYS A 31 5.62 11.40 4.09
CA LYS A 31 6.98 10.91 4.32
C LYS A 31 7.02 9.38 4.38
N SER A 32 6.18 8.76 5.22
CA SER A 32 6.13 7.29 5.35
C SER A 32 5.66 6.62 4.05
N THR A 33 4.75 7.24 3.30
CA THR A 33 4.31 6.76 1.98
C THR A 33 5.45 6.72 0.98
N ILE A 34 6.26 7.80 0.90
CA ILE A 34 7.43 7.85 0.02
C ILE A 34 8.47 6.81 0.43
N THR A 35 8.79 6.72 1.71
CA THR A 35 9.73 5.72 2.24
C THR A 35 9.26 4.31 1.92
N ALA A 36 8.00 3.97 2.22
CA ALA A 36 7.44 2.64 1.94
C ALA A 36 7.50 2.30 0.45
N PHE A 37 7.16 3.25 -0.44
CA PHE A 37 7.23 3.05 -1.88
C PHE A 37 8.64 2.70 -2.33
N PHE A 38 9.64 3.49 -1.95
CA PHE A 38 11.02 3.26 -2.38
C PHE A 38 11.61 2.00 -1.76
N THR A 39 11.40 1.76 -0.47
CA THR A 39 11.89 0.54 0.18
C THR A 39 11.35 -0.69 -0.53
N VAL A 40 10.03 -0.84 -0.67
CA VAL A 40 9.42 -2.02 -1.33
C VAL A 40 9.84 -2.10 -2.79
N ARG A 41 9.93 -0.98 -3.51
CA ARG A 41 10.38 -0.96 -4.92
C ARG A 41 11.78 -1.54 -5.10
N PHE A 42 12.69 -1.30 -4.16
CA PHE A 42 14.09 -1.71 -4.28
C PHE A 42 14.37 -3.06 -3.62
N THR A 43 13.69 -3.41 -2.53
CA THR A 43 13.94 -4.66 -1.80
C THR A 43 12.98 -5.78 -2.18
N CYS A 44 11.75 -5.46 -2.60
CA CYS A 44 10.71 -6.41 -2.98
C CYS A 44 10.11 -6.10 -4.37
N PRO A 45 10.90 -5.89 -5.44
CA PRO A 45 10.37 -5.42 -6.72
C PRO A 45 9.32 -6.36 -7.32
N ALA A 46 9.50 -7.68 -7.18
CA ALA A 46 8.57 -8.69 -7.67
C ALA A 46 7.21 -8.67 -6.96
N HIS A 47 7.21 -8.33 -5.66
CA HIS A 47 6.03 -8.37 -4.79
C HIS A 47 5.42 -7.00 -4.53
N LYS A 48 5.91 -5.96 -5.21
CA LYS A 48 5.48 -4.57 -4.98
C LYS A 48 3.96 -4.41 -5.03
N ASN A 49 3.30 -5.02 -6.02
CA ASN A 49 1.86 -4.89 -6.20
C ASN A 49 1.06 -5.68 -5.16
N THR A 50 1.50 -6.89 -4.79
CA THR A 50 0.85 -7.73 -3.78
C THR A 50 1.02 -7.16 -2.37
N ILE A 51 2.20 -6.61 -2.05
CA ILE A 51 2.44 -5.87 -0.80
C ILE A 51 1.56 -4.62 -0.72
N ASN A 52 1.43 -3.87 -1.83
CA ASN A 52 0.57 -2.70 -1.87
C ASN A 52 -0.91 -3.05 -1.65
N GLU A 53 -1.36 -4.19 -2.15
CA GLU A 53 -2.70 -4.71 -1.90
C GLU A 53 -2.91 -5.06 -0.42
N CYS A 54 -1.90 -5.62 0.26
CA CYS A 54 -1.96 -5.83 1.72
C CYS A 54 -2.15 -4.50 2.48
N CYS A 55 -1.46 -3.44 2.08
CA CYS A 55 -1.64 -2.11 2.68
C CYS A 55 -3.07 -1.59 2.44
N ARG A 56 -3.60 -1.74 1.22
CA ARG A 56 -4.98 -1.34 0.89
C ARG A 56 -6.03 -2.10 1.73
N LEU A 57 -5.78 -3.37 2.06
CA LEU A 57 -6.66 -4.17 2.92
C LEU A 57 -6.53 -3.78 4.39
N HIS A 58 -5.33 -3.43 4.84
CA HIS A 58 -5.08 -2.94 6.20
C HIS A 58 -5.76 -1.59 6.45
N ASP A 59 -5.62 -0.64 5.51
CA ASP A 59 -6.32 0.65 5.56
C ASP A 59 -7.84 0.44 5.68
N LYS A 60 -8.43 -0.45 4.86
CA LYS A 60 -9.86 -0.77 4.96
C LYS A 60 -10.25 -1.38 6.31
N CYS A 61 -9.40 -2.20 6.91
CA CYS A 61 -9.64 -2.79 8.22
C CYS A 61 -9.62 -1.72 9.32
N TYR A 62 -8.70 -0.75 9.20
CA TYR A 62 -8.62 0.43 10.06
C TYR A 62 -9.85 1.32 9.89
N ASP A 63 -10.25 1.63 8.66
CA ASP A 63 -11.47 2.42 8.37
C ASP A 63 -12.72 1.76 8.96
N ALA A 64 -12.81 0.43 8.86
CA ALA A 64 -13.90 -0.36 9.43
C ALA A 64 -13.82 -0.54 10.95
N GLN A 65 -12.78 0.01 11.61
CA GLN A 65 -12.57 -0.08 13.05
C GLN A 65 -12.68 -1.52 13.59
N SER A 66 -12.14 -2.49 12.85
CA SER A 66 -12.28 -3.93 13.17
C SER A 66 -11.35 -4.41 14.30
N GLY A 67 -10.71 -3.47 15.03
CA GLY A 67 -9.75 -3.74 16.09
C GLY A 67 -8.31 -3.74 15.58
N GLN A 68 -7.48 -2.82 16.10
CA GLN A 68 -6.10 -2.62 15.65
C GLN A 68 -5.30 -3.93 15.61
N ARG A 69 -5.29 -4.70 16.71
CA ARG A 69 -4.53 -5.95 16.82
C ARG A 69 -4.94 -6.99 15.76
N TYR A 70 -6.23 -7.06 15.44
CA TYR A 70 -6.75 -7.96 14.42
C TYR A 70 -6.30 -7.52 13.01
N CYS A 71 -6.42 -6.21 12.72
CA CYS A 71 -5.97 -5.64 11.46
C CYS A 71 -4.46 -5.84 11.25
N ASP A 72 -3.64 -5.56 12.28
CA ASP A 72 -2.18 -5.70 12.21
C ASP A 72 -1.77 -7.15 11.99
N HIS A 73 -2.38 -8.12 12.71
CA HIS A 73 -2.11 -9.54 12.47
C HIS A 73 -2.50 -9.99 11.06
N THR A 74 -3.65 -9.51 10.56
CA THR A 74 -4.12 -9.84 9.20
C THR A 74 -3.18 -9.26 8.15
N PHE A 75 -2.70 -8.03 8.36
CA PHE A 75 -1.70 -7.40 7.51
C PHE A 75 -0.37 -8.16 7.49
N CYS A 76 0.16 -8.52 8.66
CA CYS A 76 1.38 -9.32 8.76
C CYS A 76 1.23 -10.69 8.05
N SER A 77 0.07 -11.35 8.18
CA SER A 77 -0.21 -12.59 7.45
C SER A 77 -0.27 -12.36 5.94
N CYS A 78 -0.88 -11.26 5.49
CA CYS A 78 -0.95 -10.88 4.09
C CYS A 78 0.46 -10.67 3.50
N LEU A 79 1.33 -9.95 4.20
CA LEU A 79 2.71 -9.71 3.74
C LEU A 79 3.50 -11.01 3.55
N ASN A 80 3.41 -11.94 4.51
CA ASN A 80 4.07 -13.24 4.39
C ASN A 80 3.54 -14.03 3.18
N LYS A 81 2.22 -14.01 2.94
CA LYS A 81 1.64 -14.64 1.75
C LYS A 81 2.04 -13.94 0.45
N ALA A 82 2.22 -12.62 0.49
CA ALA A 82 2.56 -11.82 -0.68
C ALA A 82 3.94 -12.16 -1.23
N ILE A 83 4.91 -12.48 -0.36
CA ILE A 83 6.26 -12.92 -0.77
C ILE A 83 6.35 -14.44 -0.96
N GLY A 84 5.44 -15.21 -0.36
CA GLY A 84 5.38 -16.67 -0.52
C GLY A 84 6.63 -17.36 0.04
N SER A 85 7.35 -18.07 -0.82
CA SER A 85 8.63 -18.73 -0.48
C SER A 85 9.85 -17.91 -0.89
N ASP A 86 9.68 -16.65 -1.30
CA ASP A 86 10.80 -15.75 -1.58
C ASP A 86 11.54 -15.44 -0.28
N ASP A 87 12.80 -15.86 -0.22
CA ASP A 87 13.69 -15.70 0.92
C ASP A 87 14.79 -14.66 0.68
N ASP A 88 14.63 -13.79 -0.34
CA ASP A 88 15.50 -12.62 -0.49
C ASP A 88 15.55 -11.83 0.82
N GLY A 89 16.73 -11.80 1.44
CA GLY A 89 16.90 -11.26 2.78
C GLY A 89 16.50 -9.78 2.88
N GLY A 90 16.64 -9.02 1.79
CA GLY A 90 16.19 -7.63 1.72
C GLY A 90 14.67 -7.53 1.75
N CYS A 91 13.98 -8.36 0.96
CA CYS A 91 12.54 -8.38 0.94
C CYS A 91 11.94 -8.89 2.25
N LEU A 92 12.48 -9.99 2.78
CA LEU A 92 12.06 -10.56 4.06
C LEU A 92 12.24 -9.55 5.22
N PHE A 93 13.39 -8.86 5.25
CA PHE A 93 13.62 -7.80 6.22
C PHE A 93 12.60 -6.67 6.08
N THR A 94 12.28 -6.28 4.85
CA THR A 94 11.31 -5.22 4.56
C THR A 94 9.93 -5.57 5.08
N ILE A 95 9.39 -6.75 4.76
CA ILE A 95 8.04 -7.12 5.22
C ILE A 95 7.98 -7.33 6.73
N THR A 96 9.07 -7.81 7.34
CA THR A 96 9.19 -7.94 8.80
C THR A 96 9.16 -6.56 9.46
N GLY A 97 9.90 -5.60 8.91
CA GLY A 97 9.89 -4.21 9.37
C GLY A 97 8.53 -3.55 9.20
N MET A 98 7.83 -3.79 8.09
CA MET A 98 6.47 -3.28 7.87
C MET A 98 5.48 -3.83 8.90
N CYS A 99 5.51 -5.14 9.18
CA CYS A 99 4.70 -5.75 10.24
C CYS A 99 5.02 -5.16 11.63
N GLY A 100 6.31 -5.00 11.95
CA GLY A 100 6.75 -4.36 13.20
C GLY A 100 6.27 -2.90 13.30
N ALA A 101 6.30 -2.15 12.21
CA ALA A 101 5.90 -0.75 12.21
C ALA A 101 4.43 -0.56 12.58
N VAL A 102 3.51 -1.36 12.03
CA VAL A 102 2.07 -1.24 12.35
C VAL A 102 1.76 -1.69 13.77
N THR A 103 2.42 -2.75 14.24
CA THR A 103 2.19 -3.29 15.59
C THR A 103 2.71 -2.37 16.69
N VAL A 104 3.83 -1.68 16.46
CA VAL A 104 4.45 -0.78 17.45
C VAL A 104 3.91 0.65 17.36
N PHE A 105 3.72 1.18 16.14
CA PHE A 105 3.39 2.59 15.91
C PHE A 105 1.99 2.84 15.33
N GLY A 106 1.23 1.78 15.00
CA GLY A 106 -0.03 1.89 14.26
C GLY A 106 -1.22 2.45 15.03
N ARG A 107 -1.12 2.61 16.37
CA ARG A 107 -2.26 3.04 17.21
C ARG A 107 -2.85 4.37 16.76
N LYS A 108 -1.98 5.37 16.56
CA LYS A 108 -2.42 6.70 16.12
C LYS A 108 -3.15 6.64 14.78
N ALA A 109 -2.59 5.91 13.81
CA ALA A 109 -3.21 5.76 12.49
C ALA A 109 -4.57 5.03 12.57
N TYR A 110 -4.70 4.05 13.47
CA TYR A 110 -5.97 3.36 13.70
C TYR A 110 -7.04 4.27 14.30
N GLU A 111 -6.68 5.07 15.31
CA GLU A 111 -7.58 6.04 15.95
C GLU A 111 -8.00 7.14 14.96
N GLU A 112 -7.06 7.66 14.16
CA GLU A 112 -7.34 8.67 13.14
C GLU A 112 -8.28 8.17 12.05
N ALA A 113 -8.16 6.90 11.62
CA ALA A 113 -9.09 6.31 10.65
C ALA A 113 -10.54 6.28 11.19
N GLY A 114 -10.71 5.97 12.48
CA GLY A 114 -12.02 5.93 13.13
C GLY A 114 -12.69 7.30 13.27
N MET A 115 -11.91 8.38 13.30
CA MET A 115 -12.45 9.75 13.32
C MET A 115 -12.96 10.20 11.94
N MET A 116 -12.57 9.55 10.84
CA MET A 116 -13.05 9.92 9.49
C MET A 116 -14.43 9.35 9.15
N VAL A 117 -14.91 8.36 9.92
CA VAL A 117 -16.21 7.69 9.72
C VAL A 117 -17.30 8.19 10.68
N ASN A 118 -16.99 9.15 11.56
CA ASN A 118 -17.90 9.70 12.57
C ASN A 118 -18.13 11.20 12.36
#